data_AF-A0A952VS55-F1
#
_entry.id   AF-A0A952VS55-F1
#
_cell.length_a   1.000
_cell.length_b   1.000
_cell.length_c   1.000
_cell.angle_alpha   90.00
_cell.angle_beta   90.00
_cell.angle_gamma   90.00
#
_symmetry.space_group_name_H-M   'P 1'
#
loop_
_entity.id
_entity.type
_entity.pdbx_description
1 polymer ?
#
loop_
_entity_poly.entity_id
_entity_poly.type
_entity_poly.pdbx_seq_one_letter_code
_entity_poly.pdbx_strand_id
1 'polypeptide(L)'
;MTHDELAAAVPLYTVGALERVERQALEAHLLSGCIPCRTMLKEYQSVAGTLPFGLNRTPPPRTLKGRIMSSRVSTSAAESETQPPSKPNLEPGKWMNHLFPPSPPPATSFGWALGTVIFVVLIILVLFGWNASTHMTEDMEKLAQLQSQAEETGVKLSALQQQLSERAELLAQTREELQRRMAELAEVKDQLIQREAELEELKVLLVQGNGRSARIP
;
A
#
# COMPACT_ATOMS: atom_id res chain seq x y z
N MET A 1 -14.95 -15.16 -9.70
CA MET A 1 -14.26 -14.16 -8.88
C MET A 1 -12.95 -14.75 -8.40
N THR A 2 -11.87 -13.99 -8.56
CA THR A 2 -10.54 -14.36 -8.06
C THR A 2 -10.46 -14.08 -6.56
N HIS A 3 -9.47 -14.68 -5.89
CA HIS A 3 -9.20 -14.40 -4.47
C HIS A 3 -8.97 -12.90 -4.21
N ASP A 4 -8.25 -12.22 -5.11
CA ASP A 4 -7.86 -10.83 -4.92
C ASP A 4 -9.06 -9.86 -5.08
N GLU A 5 -9.97 -10.17 -6.00
CA GLU A 5 -11.26 -9.46 -6.11
C GLU A 5 -12.09 -9.58 -4.84
N LEU A 6 -12.11 -10.78 -4.23
CA LEU A 6 -12.84 -11.03 -2.99
C LEU A 6 -12.16 -10.37 -1.78
N ALA A 7 -10.84 -10.33 -1.74
CA ALA A 7 -10.08 -9.63 -0.72
C ALA A 7 -10.39 -8.12 -0.72
N ALA A 8 -10.48 -7.51 -1.92
CA ALA A 8 -10.85 -6.11 -2.06
C ALA A 8 -12.30 -5.81 -1.61
N ALA A 9 -13.20 -6.81 -1.66
CA ALA A 9 -14.60 -6.68 -1.23
C ALA A 9 -14.79 -6.78 0.30
N VAL A 10 -13.80 -7.28 1.06
CA VAL A 10 -13.90 -7.50 2.51
C VAL A 10 -14.29 -6.23 3.31
N PRO A 11 -13.69 -5.04 3.06
CA PRO A 11 -14.07 -3.83 3.81
C PRO A 11 -15.52 -3.39 3.54
N LEU A 12 -16.01 -3.55 2.31
CA LEU A 12 -17.39 -3.22 1.96
C LEU A 12 -18.39 -4.18 2.62
N TYR A 13 -17.99 -5.45 2.76
CA TYR A 13 -18.77 -6.43 3.50
C TYR A 13 -18.92 -6.07 4.99
N THR A 14 -17.86 -5.57 5.66
CA THR A 14 -17.92 -5.25 7.10
C THR A 14 -18.83 -4.07 7.43
N VAL A 15 -18.90 -3.08 6.55
CA VAL A 15 -19.82 -1.94 6.68
C VAL A 15 -21.23 -2.25 6.13
N GLY A 16 -21.44 -3.44 5.56
CA GLY A 16 -22.72 -3.86 4.99
C GLY A 16 -23.09 -3.16 3.69
N ALA A 17 -22.12 -2.61 2.96
CA ALA A 17 -22.32 -1.87 1.71
C ALA A 17 -22.19 -2.74 0.45
N LEU A 18 -21.92 -4.04 0.60
CA LEU A 18 -21.71 -4.96 -0.50
C LEU A 18 -23.04 -5.42 -1.14
N GLU A 19 -23.07 -5.56 -2.47
CA GLU A 19 -24.25 -6.01 -3.19
C GLU A 19 -24.58 -7.49 -2.88
N ARG A 20 -25.85 -7.89 -3.07
CA ARG A 20 -26.32 -9.23 -2.70
C ARG A 20 -25.54 -10.36 -3.39
N VAL A 21 -25.20 -10.18 -4.66
CA VAL A 21 -24.49 -11.20 -5.47
C VAL A 21 -23.04 -11.34 -5.00
N GLU A 22 -22.34 -10.23 -4.82
CA GLU A 22 -20.95 -10.20 -4.35
C GLU A 22 -20.83 -10.71 -2.91
N ARG A 23 -21.81 -10.40 -2.07
CA ARG A 23 -21.91 -10.92 -0.71
C ARG A 23 -21.98 -12.44 -0.68
N GLN A 24 -22.83 -13.04 -1.51
CA GLN A 24 -22.94 -14.50 -1.59
C GLN A 24 -21.63 -15.15 -2.07
N ALA A 25 -20.94 -14.52 -3.03
CA ALA A 25 -19.65 -15.01 -3.51
C ALA A 25 -18.57 -14.96 -2.41
N LEU A 26 -18.52 -13.87 -1.64
CA LEU A 26 -17.60 -13.73 -0.52
C LEU A 26 -17.92 -14.70 0.62
N GLU A 27 -19.19 -14.86 0.98
CA GLU A 27 -19.63 -15.82 2.01
C GLU A 27 -19.29 -17.26 1.61
N ALA A 28 -19.49 -17.64 0.34
CA ALA A 28 -19.07 -18.94 -0.18
C ALA A 28 -17.55 -19.15 -0.08
N HIS A 29 -16.76 -18.12 -0.37
CA HIS A 29 -15.30 -18.16 -0.25
C HIS A 29 -14.81 -18.21 1.21
N LEU A 30 -15.51 -17.55 2.13
CA LEU A 30 -15.23 -17.66 3.55
C LEU A 30 -15.58 -19.06 4.08
N LEU A 31 -16.67 -19.67 3.59
CA LEU A 31 -17.07 -21.04 3.90
C LEU A 31 -16.09 -22.08 3.35
N SER A 32 -15.44 -21.81 2.21
CA SER A 32 -14.40 -22.70 1.67
C SER A 32 -13.12 -22.73 2.53
N GLY A 33 -13.01 -21.88 3.55
CA GLY A 33 -11.94 -21.94 4.55
C GLY A 33 -10.71 -21.09 4.25
N CYS A 34 -10.84 -20.07 3.40
CA CYS A 34 -9.74 -19.15 3.09
C CYS A 34 -9.28 -18.36 4.34
N ILE A 35 -8.10 -18.72 4.87
CA ILE A 35 -7.50 -18.09 6.05
C ILE A 35 -7.22 -16.59 5.86
N PRO A 36 -6.55 -16.13 4.77
CA PRO A 36 -6.23 -14.71 4.64
C PRO A 36 -7.48 -13.83 4.61
N CYS A 37 -8.53 -14.21 3.87
CA CYS A 37 -9.78 -13.46 3.85
C CYS A 37 -10.49 -13.46 5.21
N ARG A 38 -10.43 -14.55 5.97
CA ARG A 38 -11.00 -14.61 7.34
C ARG A 38 -10.24 -13.72 8.33
N THR A 39 -8.91 -13.67 8.24
CA THR A 39 -8.08 -12.79 9.08
C THR A 39 -8.36 -11.33 8.75
N MET A 40 -8.32 -10.97 7.46
CA MET A 40 -8.64 -9.64 6.97
C MET A 40 -10.06 -9.20 7.41
N LEU A 41 -11.04 -10.11 7.33
CA LEU A 41 -12.40 -9.84 7.80
C LEU A 41 -12.45 -9.47 9.28
N LYS A 42 -11.72 -10.19 10.14
CA LYS A 42 -11.68 -9.88 11.59
C LYS A 42 -11.07 -8.51 11.86
N GLU A 43 -10.00 -8.17 11.15
CA GLU A 43 -9.34 -6.86 11.29
C GLU A 43 -10.31 -5.73 10.91
N TYR A 44 -10.95 -5.81 9.75
CA TYR A 44 -11.93 -4.80 9.34
C TYR A 44 -13.17 -4.78 10.23
N GLN A 45 -13.61 -5.92 10.77
CA GLN A 45 -14.74 -5.97 11.69
C GLN A 45 -14.43 -5.26 13.03
N SER A 46 -13.18 -5.35 13.50
CA SER A 46 -12.73 -4.63 14.69
C SER A 46 -12.80 -3.12 14.49
N VAL A 47 -12.37 -2.62 13.33
CA VAL A 47 -12.45 -1.20 12.94
C VAL A 47 -13.90 -0.78 12.71
N ALA A 48 -14.72 -1.63 12.08
CA ALA A 48 -16.13 -1.34 11.85
C ALA A 48 -16.90 -1.17 13.17
N GLY A 49 -16.51 -1.91 14.22
CA GLY A 49 -17.07 -1.78 15.56
C GLY A 49 -16.73 -0.47 16.27
N THR A 50 -15.64 0.21 15.89
CA THR A 50 -15.22 1.47 16.51
C THR A 50 -15.84 2.71 15.84
N LEU A 51 -16.18 2.61 14.55
CA LEU A 51 -16.79 3.70 13.76
C LEU A 51 -18.00 4.38 14.46
N PRO A 52 -18.96 3.64 15.06
CA PRO A 52 -20.14 4.27 15.68
C PRO A 52 -19.81 5.22 16.84
N PHE A 53 -18.67 5.06 17.51
CA PHE A 53 -18.27 5.93 18.62
C PHE A 53 -17.79 7.31 18.15
N GLY A 54 -17.44 7.46 16.87
CA GLY A 54 -17.11 8.76 16.27
C GLY A 54 -18.33 9.55 15.78
N LEU A 55 -19.53 8.94 15.79
CA LEU A 55 -20.75 9.59 15.31
C LEU A 55 -21.38 10.47 16.39
N ASN A 56 -22.01 11.57 15.96
CA ASN A 56 -22.79 12.39 16.89
C ASN A 56 -24.01 11.61 17.39
N ARG A 57 -24.16 11.50 18.71
CA ARG A 57 -25.21 10.71 19.34
C ARG A 57 -26.53 11.48 19.30
N THR A 58 -27.47 11.02 18.48
CA THR A 58 -28.86 11.51 18.51
C THR A 58 -29.61 10.85 19.68
N PRO A 59 -30.25 11.62 20.59
CA PRO A 59 -30.98 11.04 21.71
C PRO A 59 -32.19 10.24 21.21
N PRO A 60 -32.37 8.99 21.68
CA PRO A 60 -33.53 8.19 21.27
C PRO A 60 -34.82 8.73 21.90
N PRO A 61 -36.00 8.55 21.25
CA PRO A 61 -37.29 8.87 21.84
C PRO A 61 -37.51 8.18 23.20
N ARG A 62 -38.05 8.89 24.19
CA ARG A 62 -38.21 8.40 25.58
C ARG A 62 -39.09 7.15 25.69
N THR A 63 -39.98 6.92 24.72
CA THR A 63 -40.88 5.77 24.65
C THR A 63 -40.21 4.51 24.09
N LEU A 64 -39.06 4.64 23.44
CA LEU A 64 -38.41 3.55 22.70
C LEU A 64 -37.85 2.48 23.65
N LYS A 65 -37.28 2.88 24.80
CA LYS A 65 -36.81 1.95 25.83
C LYS A 65 -37.95 1.07 26.36
N GLY A 66 -39.09 1.67 26.69
CA GLY A 66 -40.27 0.94 27.17
C GLY A 66 -40.83 -0.04 26.14
N ARG A 67 -40.88 0.37 24.86
CA ARG A 67 -41.30 -0.50 23.75
C ARG A 67 -40.39 -1.70 23.53
N ILE A 68 -39.07 -1.52 23.58
CA ILE A 68 -38.11 -2.64 23.45
C ILE A 68 -38.18 -3.58 24.66
N MET A 69 -38.28 -3.03 25.88
CA MET A 69 -38.35 -3.84 27.09
C MET A 69 -39.64 -4.67 27.12
N SER A 70 -40.79 -4.09 26.77
CA SER A 70 -42.06 -4.81 26.69
C SER A 70 -42.05 -5.87 25.58
N SER A 71 -41.47 -5.61 24.40
CA SER A 71 -41.41 -6.60 23.33
C SER A 71 -40.57 -7.84 23.69
N ARG A 72 -39.52 -7.69 24.52
CA ARG A 72 -38.75 -8.86 25.01
C ARG A 72 -39.50 -9.66 26.07
N VAL A 73 -40.27 -8.98 26.93
CA VAL A 73 -41.10 -9.65 27.94
C VAL A 73 -42.23 -10.44 27.29
N SER A 74 -42.85 -9.93 26.23
CA SER A 74 -43.93 -10.63 25.51
C SER A 74 -43.48 -11.93 24.81
N THR A 75 -42.24 -12.02 24.34
CA THR A 75 -41.70 -13.26 23.77
C THR A 75 -41.31 -14.28 24.85
N SER A 76 -41.01 -13.82 26.08
CA SER A 76 -40.68 -14.72 27.20
C SER A 76 -41.91 -15.20 27.98
N ALA A 77 -43.04 -14.50 27.89
CA ALA A 77 -44.25 -14.79 28.67
C ALA A 77 -45.21 -15.80 28.01
N ALA A 78 -44.97 -16.22 26.76
CA ALA A 78 -45.83 -17.19 26.08
C ALA A 78 -45.56 -18.66 26.47
N GLU A 79 -44.52 -18.95 27.28
CA GLU A 79 -44.10 -20.33 27.64
C GLU A 79 -44.21 -20.63 29.15
N SER A 80 -44.98 -19.86 29.93
CA SER A 80 -45.25 -20.24 31.32
C SER A 80 -46.55 -19.65 31.83
N GLU A 81 -47.63 -20.34 31.53
CA GLU A 81 -48.92 -20.15 32.19
C GLU A 81 -49.29 -21.43 32.93
N THR A 82 -49.07 -21.44 34.25
CA THR A 82 -49.89 -22.11 35.28
C THR A 82 -49.29 -21.82 36.66
N GLN A 83 -49.90 -20.91 37.44
CA GLN A 83 -50.46 -21.14 38.80
C GLN A 83 -50.66 -19.80 39.59
N PRO A 84 -51.79 -19.62 40.30
CA PRO A 84 -52.20 -18.34 40.92
C PRO A 84 -51.61 -18.09 42.34
N PRO A 85 -51.77 -16.86 42.91
CA PRO A 85 -50.85 -16.29 43.88
C PRO A 85 -51.26 -16.54 45.35
N SER A 86 -50.29 -17.01 46.15
CA SER A 86 -50.38 -17.00 47.62
C SER A 86 -49.52 -15.87 48.19
N LYS A 87 -50.13 -15.09 49.09
CA LYS A 87 -49.69 -13.84 49.72
C LYS A 87 -48.21 -13.82 50.19
N PRO A 88 -47.48 -12.69 50.05
CA PRO A 88 -46.09 -12.57 50.47
C PRO A 88 -45.97 -12.35 51.99
N ASN A 89 -45.31 -13.27 52.68
CA ASN A 89 -44.87 -13.10 54.06
C ASN A 89 -43.41 -12.61 54.01
N LEU A 90 -43.16 -11.38 54.44
CA LEU A 90 -41.87 -10.70 54.40
C LEU A 90 -41.06 -10.99 55.66
N GLU A 91 -40.76 -12.26 55.92
CA GLU A 91 -39.69 -12.62 56.84
C GLU A 91 -38.52 -13.22 56.04
N PRO A 92 -37.35 -12.57 56.04
CA PRO A 92 -36.16 -13.12 55.41
C PRO A 92 -35.82 -14.47 56.06
N GLY A 93 -36.03 -15.55 55.31
CA GLY A 93 -35.86 -16.90 55.81
C GLY A 93 -34.43 -17.20 56.25
N LYS A 94 -34.28 -18.26 57.06
CA LYS A 94 -33.04 -18.76 57.66
C LYS A 94 -31.92 -19.08 56.65
N TRP A 95 -32.30 -19.56 55.46
CA TRP A 95 -32.09 -18.82 54.20
C TRP A 95 -30.90 -17.87 53.96
N MET A 96 -31.10 -16.62 54.38
CA MET A 96 -30.23 -15.50 54.03
C MET A 96 -28.92 -15.51 54.81
N ASN A 97 -28.89 -16.18 55.96
CA ASN A 97 -27.71 -16.27 56.82
C ASN A 97 -26.61 -17.18 56.27
N HIS A 98 -26.90 -17.99 55.25
CA HIS A 98 -25.90 -18.81 54.56
C HIS A 98 -25.44 -18.20 53.23
N LEU A 99 -26.07 -17.11 52.78
CA LEU A 99 -25.68 -16.40 51.58
C LEU A 99 -24.78 -15.19 51.88
N PHE A 100 -24.77 -14.70 53.12
CA PHE A 100 -23.92 -13.60 53.55
C PHE A 100 -23.19 -13.95 54.86
N PRO A 101 -21.97 -14.52 54.81
CA PRO A 101 -21.16 -14.67 56.02
C PRO A 101 -20.85 -13.28 56.61
N PRO A 102 -20.86 -13.11 57.95
CA PRO A 102 -20.48 -11.85 58.57
C PRO A 102 -19.01 -11.53 58.28
N SER A 103 -18.76 -10.51 57.46
CA SER A 103 -17.41 -10.01 57.22
C SER A 103 -16.88 -9.30 58.48
N PRO A 104 -15.70 -9.68 59.03
CA PRO A 104 -15.04 -8.88 60.05
C PRO A 104 -14.60 -7.52 59.47
N PRO A 105 -14.51 -6.44 60.28
CA PRO A 105 -14.21 -5.11 59.76
C PRO A 105 -12.77 -5.04 59.22
N PRO A 106 -12.54 -4.47 58.01
CA PRO A 106 -11.19 -4.23 57.53
C PRO A 106 -10.63 -2.95 58.17
N ALA A 107 -9.78 -3.10 59.18
CA ALA A 107 -8.85 -2.05 59.56
C ALA A 107 -7.58 -2.17 58.70
N THR A 108 -7.20 -1.07 58.04
CA THR A 108 -5.91 -0.80 57.38
C THR A 108 -5.49 -1.68 56.21
N SER A 109 -5.79 -1.26 54.97
CA SER A 109 -5.11 -1.77 53.75
C SER A 109 -5.19 -0.85 52.51
N PHE A 110 -5.64 0.41 52.61
CA PHE A 110 -5.71 1.28 51.42
C PHE A 110 -4.35 1.88 51.00
N GLY A 111 -3.39 2.01 51.92
CA GLY A 111 -2.06 2.56 51.61
C GLY A 111 -1.14 1.62 50.82
N TRP A 112 -1.19 0.31 51.10
CA TRP A 112 -0.36 -0.68 50.40
C TRP A 112 -0.84 -0.94 48.96
N ALA A 113 -2.15 -0.87 48.71
CA ALA A 113 -2.70 -1.04 47.37
C ALA A 113 -2.33 0.11 46.41
N LEU A 114 -2.18 1.35 46.92
CA LEU A 114 -1.71 2.46 46.09
C LEU A 114 -0.22 2.34 45.73
N GLY A 115 0.59 1.88 46.69
CA GLY A 115 2.03 1.69 46.49
C GLY A 115 2.35 0.63 45.44
N THR A 116 1.62 -0.48 45.40
CA THR A 116 1.83 -1.54 44.40
C THR A 116 1.48 -1.06 42.99
N VAL A 117 0.41 -0.29 42.82
CA VAL A 117 0.01 0.25 41.51
C VAL A 117 1.07 1.21 40.97
N ILE A 118 1.58 2.12 41.81
CA ILE A 118 2.63 3.07 41.39
C ILE A 118 3.91 2.32 41.00
N PHE A 119 4.30 1.30 41.77
CA PHE A 119 5.49 0.50 41.47
C PHE A 119 5.36 -0.28 40.16
N VAL A 120 4.19 -0.85 39.88
CA VAL A 120 3.92 -1.53 38.60
C VAL A 120 3.96 -0.55 37.43
N VAL A 121 3.41 0.66 37.57
CA VAL A 121 3.48 1.69 36.52
C VAL A 121 4.91 2.12 36.25
N LEU A 122 5.73 2.30 37.29
CA LEU A 122 7.16 2.62 37.12
C LEU A 122 7.92 1.49 36.43
N ILE A 123 7.66 0.23 36.80
CA ILE A 123 8.27 -0.93 36.12
C ILE A 123 7.86 -0.96 34.64
N ILE A 124 6.59 -0.73 34.32
CA ILE A 124 6.11 -0.70 32.93
C ILE A 124 6.79 0.42 32.15
N LEU A 125 6.91 1.62 32.72
CA LEU A 125 7.59 2.74 32.06
C LEU A 125 9.08 2.48 31.84
N VAL A 126 9.76 1.86 32.81
CA VAL A 126 11.18 1.49 32.67
C VAL A 126 11.36 0.40 31.60
N LEU A 127 10.52 -0.64 31.60
CA LEU A 127 10.55 -1.69 30.58
C LEU A 127 10.22 -1.14 29.19
N PHE A 128 9.22 -0.26 29.09
CA PHE A 128 8.84 0.35 27.84
C PHE A 128 9.92 1.31 27.33
N GLY A 129 10.54 2.09 28.21
CA GLY A 129 11.68 2.93 27.89
C GLY A 129 12.88 2.12 27.41
N TRP A 130 13.18 0.99 28.06
CA TRP A 130 14.24 0.08 27.64
C TRP A 130 13.95 -0.55 26.28
N ASN A 131 12.74 -1.06 26.07
CA ASN A 131 12.31 -1.67 24.81
C ASN A 131 12.32 -0.65 23.65
N ALA A 132 11.85 0.58 23.91
CA ALA A 132 11.93 1.66 22.94
C ALA A 132 13.38 2.07 22.65
N SER A 133 14.26 2.08 23.65
CA SER A 133 15.68 2.41 23.49
C SER A 133 16.41 1.39 22.60
N THR A 134 16.10 0.10 22.72
CA THR A 134 16.68 -0.94 21.83
C THR A 134 16.15 -0.86 20.40
N HIS A 135 14.91 -0.41 20.20
CA HIS A 135 14.36 -0.19 18.85
C HIS A 135 15.03 0.98 18.12
N MET A 136 15.38 2.05 18.85
CA MET A 136 16.01 3.24 18.24
C MET A 136 17.41 2.97 17.67
N THR A 137 18.16 2.02 18.25
CA THR A 137 19.48 1.64 17.73
C THR A 137 19.38 0.88 16.41
N GLU A 138 18.39 -0.01 16.26
CA GLU A 138 18.15 -0.74 15.00
C GLU A 138 17.68 0.19 13.88
N ASP A 139 16.84 1.18 14.21
CA ASP A 139 16.33 2.13 13.21
C ASP A 139 17.41 3.12 12.74
N MET A 140 18.38 3.47 13.59
CA MET A 140 19.55 4.25 13.18
C MET A 140 20.42 3.51 12.16
N GLU A 141 20.63 2.21 12.33
CA GLU A 141 21.37 1.39 11.36
C GLU A 141 20.65 1.31 10.01
N LYS A 142 19.31 1.17 10.02
CA LYS A 142 18.50 1.18 8.78
C LYS A 142 18.57 2.54 8.07
N LEU A 143 18.53 3.65 8.81
CA LEU A 143 18.67 4.98 8.23
C LEU A 143 20.05 5.18 7.60
N ALA A 144 21.11 4.72 8.26
CA ALA A 144 22.47 4.73 7.70
C ALA A 144 22.56 3.86 6.43
N GLN A 145 21.92 2.70 6.42
CA GLN A 145 21.88 1.80 5.26
C GLN A 145 21.06 2.39 4.09
N LEU A 146 19.93 3.04 4.38
CA LEU A 146 19.14 3.74 3.35
C LEU A 146 19.92 4.92 2.77
N GLN A 147 20.67 5.63 3.62
CA GLN A 147 21.52 6.73 3.18
C GLN A 147 22.65 6.22 2.26
N SER A 148 23.32 5.12 2.63
CA SER A 148 24.34 4.52 1.76
C SER A 148 23.74 4.01 0.44
N GLN A 149 22.53 3.45 0.48
CA GLN A 149 21.82 3.02 -0.71
C GLN A 149 21.44 4.21 -1.61
N ALA A 150 21.01 5.33 -1.03
CA ALA A 150 20.74 6.56 -1.77
C ALA A 150 22.01 7.09 -2.44
N GLU A 151 23.14 7.09 -1.74
CA GLU A 151 24.45 7.48 -2.29
C GLU A 151 24.88 6.55 -3.44
N GLU A 152 24.74 5.23 -3.29
CA GLU A 152 25.01 4.28 -4.36
C GLU A 152 24.14 4.52 -5.60
N THR A 153 22.85 4.82 -5.40
CA THR A 153 21.96 5.14 -6.53
C THR A 153 22.36 6.45 -7.21
N GLY A 154 22.81 7.45 -6.44
CA GLY A 154 23.35 8.70 -6.98
C GLY A 154 24.58 8.47 -7.85
N VAL A 155 25.52 7.64 -7.38
CA VAL A 155 26.75 7.28 -8.13
C VAL A 155 26.41 6.50 -9.40
N LYS A 156 25.45 5.56 -9.35
CA LYS A 156 24.99 4.80 -10.52
C LYS A 156 24.35 5.72 -11.56
N LEU A 157 23.55 6.71 -11.14
CA LEU A 157 22.93 7.70 -12.03
C LEU A 157 23.98 8.59 -12.70
N SER A 158 24.96 9.10 -11.95
CA SER A 158 26.04 9.90 -12.54
C SER A 158 26.88 9.09 -13.52
N ALA A 159 27.15 7.82 -13.22
CA ALA A 159 27.88 6.92 -14.12
C ALA A 159 27.11 6.67 -15.43
N LEU A 160 25.80 6.41 -15.38
CA LEU A 160 24.96 6.25 -16.58
C LEU A 160 24.90 7.53 -17.40
N GLN A 161 24.77 8.69 -16.74
CA GLN A 161 24.77 9.97 -17.42
C GLN A 161 26.10 10.23 -18.15
N GLN A 162 27.22 9.83 -17.55
CA GLN A 162 28.54 9.94 -18.16
C GLN A 162 28.70 8.99 -19.37
N GLN A 163 28.17 7.77 -19.29
CA GLN A 163 28.13 6.87 -20.45
C GLN A 163 27.30 7.43 -21.61
N LEU A 164 26.17 8.09 -21.31
CA LEU A 164 25.36 8.73 -22.36
C LEU A 164 26.09 9.89 -23.03
N SER A 165 26.82 10.72 -22.27
CA SER A 165 27.62 11.79 -22.87
C SER A 165 28.75 11.26 -23.76
N GLU A 166 29.43 10.20 -23.32
CA GLU A 166 30.50 9.57 -24.11
C GLU A 166 29.96 8.97 -25.41
N ARG A 167 28.81 8.29 -25.36
CA ARG A 167 28.14 7.77 -26.56
C ARG A 167 27.70 8.89 -27.50
N ALA A 168 27.22 10.01 -26.98
CA ALA A 168 26.83 11.16 -27.78
C ALA A 168 28.03 11.79 -28.51
N GLU A 169 29.17 11.90 -27.83
CA GLU A 169 30.42 12.40 -28.44
C GLU A 169 30.94 11.47 -29.52
N LEU A 170 30.93 10.14 -29.29
CA LEU A 170 31.29 9.16 -30.31
C LEU A 170 30.36 9.20 -31.54
N LEU A 171 29.05 9.40 -31.32
CA LEU A 171 28.10 9.60 -32.42
C LEU A 171 28.35 10.90 -33.19
N ALA A 172 28.76 11.97 -32.51
CA ALA A 172 29.13 13.23 -33.17
C ALA A 172 30.41 13.06 -34.01
N GLN A 173 31.45 12.42 -33.46
CA GLN A 173 32.70 12.15 -34.18
C GLN A 173 32.47 11.26 -35.42
N THR A 174 31.69 10.19 -35.29
CA THR A 174 31.37 9.32 -36.44
C THR A 174 30.55 10.03 -37.51
N ARG A 175 29.65 10.94 -37.11
CA ARG A 175 28.91 11.80 -38.04
C ARG A 175 29.84 12.78 -38.77
N GLU A 176 30.77 13.41 -38.08
CA GLU A 176 31.75 14.33 -38.67
C GLU A 176 32.67 13.62 -39.67
N GLU A 177 33.17 12.42 -39.33
CA GLU A 177 33.98 11.62 -40.24
C GLU A 177 33.18 11.22 -41.50
N LEU A 178 31.92 10.80 -41.34
CA LEU A 178 31.05 10.52 -42.49
C LEU A 178 30.82 11.76 -43.37
N GLN A 179 30.60 12.93 -42.78
CA GLN A 179 30.46 14.18 -43.53
C GLN A 179 31.74 14.55 -44.28
N ARG A 180 32.90 14.35 -43.66
CA ARG A 180 34.20 14.59 -44.29
C ARG A 180 34.44 13.66 -45.48
N ARG A 181 34.17 12.36 -45.32
CA ARG A 181 34.26 11.37 -46.41
C ARG A 181 33.29 11.67 -47.55
N MET A 182 32.09 12.15 -47.24
CA MET A 182 31.15 12.59 -48.27
C MET A 182 31.65 13.81 -49.06
N ALA A 183 32.29 14.79 -48.39
CA ALA A 183 32.90 15.93 -49.06
C ALA A 183 34.09 15.53 -49.94
N GLU A 184 34.96 14.63 -49.45
CA GLU A 184 36.07 14.08 -50.25
C GLU A 184 35.56 13.32 -51.48
N LEU A 185 34.50 12.51 -51.36
CA LEU A 185 33.90 11.82 -52.49
C LEU A 185 33.27 12.78 -53.51
N ALA A 186 32.68 13.88 -53.06
CA ALA A 186 32.13 14.91 -53.95
C ALA A 186 33.26 15.59 -54.76
N GLU A 187 34.36 15.96 -54.09
CA GLU A 187 35.53 16.54 -54.74
C GLU A 187 36.16 15.59 -55.78
N VAL A 188 36.33 14.30 -55.43
CA VAL A 188 36.85 13.29 -56.36
C VAL A 188 35.92 13.10 -57.56
N LYS A 189 34.60 13.15 -57.34
CA LYS A 189 33.61 13.08 -58.42
C LYS A 189 33.72 14.27 -59.36
N ASP A 190 33.88 15.48 -58.82
CA ASP A 190 34.04 16.69 -59.64
C ASP A 190 35.35 16.65 -60.45
N GLN A 191 36.44 16.13 -59.87
CA GLN A 191 37.70 15.90 -60.61
C GLN A 191 37.54 14.89 -61.75
N LEU A 192 36.75 13.83 -61.56
CA LEU A 192 36.46 12.86 -62.62
C LEU A 192 35.64 13.50 -63.75
N ILE A 193 34.62 14.29 -63.44
CA ILE A 193 33.82 15.01 -64.43
C ILE A 193 34.69 16.00 -65.21
N GLN A 194 35.59 16.71 -64.52
CA GLN A 194 36.56 17.61 -65.15
C GLN A 194 37.48 16.86 -66.14
N ARG A 195 38.01 15.70 -65.71
CA ARG A 195 38.90 14.88 -66.56
C ARG A 195 38.17 14.26 -67.75
N GLU A 196 36.91 13.87 -67.57
CA GLU A 196 36.07 13.41 -68.66
C GLU A 196 35.86 14.52 -69.71
N ALA A 197 35.56 15.75 -69.26
CA ALA A 197 35.43 16.91 -70.15
C ALA A 197 36.74 17.25 -70.90
N GLU A 198 37.89 17.23 -70.22
CA GLU A 198 39.21 17.42 -70.85
C GLU A 198 39.50 16.36 -71.93
N LEU A 199 39.14 15.10 -71.67
CA LEU A 199 39.30 14.00 -72.64
C LEU A 199 38.36 14.15 -73.84
N GLU A 200 37.12 14.58 -73.62
CA GLU A 200 36.18 14.87 -74.72
C GLU A 200 36.69 16.02 -75.60
N GLU A 201 37.23 17.09 -75.00
CA GLU A 201 37.80 18.22 -75.75
C GLU A 201 39.01 17.79 -76.60
N LEU A 202 39.95 17.04 -76.02
CA LEU A 202 41.11 16.50 -76.75
C LEU A 202 40.67 15.58 -77.92
N LYS A 203 39.62 14.77 -77.71
CA LYS A 203 39.07 13.91 -78.76
C LYS A 203 38.49 14.72 -79.91
N VAL A 204 37.77 15.81 -79.63
CA VAL A 204 37.25 16.73 -80.67
C VAL A 204 38.40 17.38 -81.45
N LEU A 205 39.44 17.84 -80.76
CA LEU A 205 40.64 18.43 -81.39
C LEU A 205 41.37 17.45 -82.31
N LEU A 206 41.53 16.18 -81.89
CA LEU A 206 42.16 15.14 -82.72
C LEU A 206 41.34 14.83 -83.99
N VAL A 207 40.01 14.72 -83.88
CA VAL A 207 39.13 14.50 -85.05
C VAL A 207 39.22 15.67 -86.03
N GLN A 208 39.27 16.91 -85.53
CA GLN A 208 39.37 18.10 -86.37
C GLN A 208 40.74 18.24 -87.06
N GLY A 209 41.84 17.90 -86.36
CA GLY A 209 43.18 17.87 -86.93
C GLY A 209 43.35 16.81 -88.02
N ASN A 210 42.78 15.62 -87.83
CA ASN A 210 42.85 14.54 -88.81
C ASN A 210 42.08 14.84 -90.10
N GLY A 211 40.94 15.55 -89.99
CA GLY A 211 40.17 16.01 -91.16
C GLY A 211 40.88 17.09 -92.01
N ARG A 212 41.78 17.87 -91.40
CA ARG A 212 42.61 18.88 -92.10
C ARG A 212 43.78 18.25 -92.87
N SER A 213 44.34 17.16 -92.38
CA SER A 213 45.47 16.49 -93.04
C SER A 213 45.06 15.62 -94.25
N ALA A 214 43.78 15.26 -94.37
CA ALA A 214 43.26 14.46 -95.48
C ALA A 214 42.85 15.27 -96.73
N ARG A 215 43.08 16.60 -96.75
CA ARG A 215 42.74 17.48 -97.88
C ARG A 215 43.99 18.03 -98.56
N ILE A 216 44.80 17.15 -99.15
CA ILE A 216 45.78 17.50 -100.19
C ILE A 216 45.72 16.36 -101.23
N PRO A 217 45.13 16.62 -102.39
CA PRO A 217 45.92 16.56 -103.63
C PRO A 217 46.02 17.92 -104.32
#